data_AF-A0A2V3A6H3-F1
#
_entry.id   AF-A0A2V3A6H3-F1
#
_cell.length_a   1.000
_cell.length_b   1.000
_cell.length_c   1.000
_cell.angle_alpha   90.00
_cell.angle_beta   90.00
_cell.angle_gamma   90.00
#
_symmetry.space_group_name_H-M   'P 1'
#
loop_
_entity.id
_entity.type
_entity.pdbx_description
1 polymer ?
#
loop_
_entity_poly.entity_id
_entity_poly.type
_entity_poly.pdbx_seq_one_letter_code
_entity_poly.pdbx_strand_id
1 'polypeptide(L)'
;METLAEWLKAQDLYVISDEIYSENTFGSRHVSFAALDGMRERTILINGLSKSHSMTGWRIGYTLAPASIKEQMVKVHLYNVICASITSQYAAIQALKLGGNDLELMNETYVKRRDYVYERLHRMGMETE
;
A
#
# COMPACT_ATOMS: atom_id res chain seq x y z
N MET A 1 -2.49 16.19 4.49
CA MET A 1 -3.63 15.36 4.02
C MET A 1 -4.95 15.74 4.69
N GLU A 2 -4.88 16.35 5.86
CA GLU A 2 -5.97 16.78 6.73
C GLU A 2 -6.91 17.77 6.05
N THR A 3 -6.38 18.77 5.34
CA THR A 3 -7.21 19.73 4.59
C THR A 3 -8.04 19.06 3.50
N LEU A 4 -7.49 18.06 2.81
CA LEU A 4 -8.21 17.29 1.81
C LEU A 4 -9.27 16.40 2.47
N ALA A 5 -8.93 15.73 3.57
CA ALA A 5 -9.89 14.94 4.34
C ALA A 5 -11.08 15.78 4.82
N GLU A 6 -10.85 16.98 5.35
CA GLU A 6 -11.95 17.84 5.77
C GLU A 6 -12.84 18.28 4.62
N TRP A 7 -12.26 18.62 3.47
CA TRP A 7 -13.07 18.92 2.30
C TRP A 7 -13.91 17.72 1.84
N LEU A 8 -13.32 16.52 1.85
CA LEU A 8 -13.99 15.27 1.45
C LEU A 8 -15.12 14.85 2.41
N LYS A 9 -15.06 15.20 3.71
CA LYS A 9 -16.16 14.92 4.66
C LYS A 9 -17.47 15.59 4.23
N ALA A 10 -17.40 16.76 3.60
CA ALA A 10 -18.56 17.48 3.09
C ALA A 10 -19.06 16.98 1.73
N GLN A 11 -18.35 16.03 1.09
CA GLN A 11 -18.73 15.47 -0.21
C GLN A 11 -19.34 14.07 -0.06
N ASP A 12 -20.21 13.70 -1.00
CA ASP A 12 -20.72 12.33 -1.15
C ASP A 12 -19.80 11.52 -2.07
N LEU A 13 -18.55 11.32 -1.62
CA LEU A 13 -17.50 10.63 -2.39
C LEU A 13 -16.83 9.54 -1.55
N TYR A 14 -16.48 8.45 -2.24
CA TYR A 14 -15.56 7.43 -1.76
C TYR A 14 -14.12 7.76 -2.16
N VAL A 15 -13.17 7.30 -1.34
CA VAL A 15 -11.73 7.42 -1.60
C VAL A 15 -11.17 6.03 -1.85
N ILE A 16 -10.36 5.88 -2.90
CA ILE A 16 -9.51 4.70 -3.08
C ILE A 16 -8.07 5.12 -2.75
N SER A 17 -7.50 4.50 -1.73
CA SER A 17 -6.13 4.74 -1.29
C SER A 17 -5.27 3.53 -1.67
N ASP A 18 -4.41 3.68 -2.68
CA ASP A 18 -3.40 2.66 -3.02
C ASP A 18 -2.17 2.85 -2.13
N GLU A 19 -2.05 1.97 -1.15
CA GLU A 19 -1.02 2.03 -0.12
C GLU A 19 -0.02 0.87 -0.27
N ILE A 20 0.17 0.34 -1.48
CA ILE A 20 1.06 -0.80 -1.74
C ILE A 20 2.52 -0.58 -1.32
N TYR A 21 2.95 0.68 -1.24
CA TYR A 21 4.28 1.11 -0.79
C TYR A 21 4.29 1.67 0.65
N SER A 22 3.23 1.46 1.44
CA SER A 22 3.12 1.99 2.81
C SER A 22 4.29 1.61 3.72
N GLU A 23 4.86 0.43 3.52
CA GLU A 23 6.01 -0.05 4.27
C GLU A 23 7.36 0.47 3.72
N ASN A 24 7.39 1.03 2.51
CA ASN A 24 8.59 1.53 1.84
C ASN A 24 8.70 3.06 1.90
N THR A 25 8.45 3.63 3.07
CA THR A 25 8.59 5.08 3.31
C THR A 25 9.93 5.42 3.96
N PHE A 26 10.57 6.50 3.49
CA PHE A 26 11.88 6.94 3.96
C PHE A 26 11.75 8.27 4.71
N GLY A 27 12.36 8.38 5.91
CA GLY A 27 12.43 9.62 6.69
C GLY A 27 11.17 9.97 7.49
N SER A 28 9.98 9.58 7.03
CA SER A 28 8.72 9.72 7.78
C SER A 28 7.92 8.43 7.77
N ARG A 29 7.07 8.24 8.79
CA ARG A 29 6.14 7.12 8.83
C ARG A 29 4.95 7.40 7.90
N HIS A 30 4.56 6.40 7.11
CA HIS A 30 3.32 6.43 6.35
C HIS A 30 2.10 6.66 7.26
N VAL A 31 1.20 7.54 6.83
CA VAL A 31 -0.11 7.73 7.47
C VAL A 31 -1.17 7.30 6.47
N SER A 32 -1.88 6.22 6.79
CA SER A 32 -2.97 5.76 5.95
C SER A 32 -4.08 6.81 5.87
N PHE A 33 -4.67 6.98 4.69
CA PHE A 33 -5.78 7.93 4.52
C PHE A 33 -6.99 7.53 5.38
N ALA A 34 -7.19 6.23 5.57
CA ALA A 34 -8.25 5.69 6.43
C ALA A 34 -8.01 5.95 7.93
N ALA A 35 -6.81 6.36 8.34
CA ALA A 35 -6.49 6.72 9.73
C ALA A 35 -6.86 8.17 10.07
N LEU A 36 -7.18 9.00 9.06
CA LEU A 36 -7.64 10.37 9.27
C LEU A 36 -9.06 10.35 9.86
N ASP A 37 -9.36 11.35 10.70
CA ASP A 37 -10.67 11.48 11.32
C ASP A 37 -11.80 11.45 10.28
N GLY A 38 -12.87 10.70 10.53
CA GLY A 38 -14.03 10.55 9.63
C GLY A 38 -13.77 9.90 8.27
N MET A 39 -12.55 9.41 8.00
CA MET A 39 -12.18 8.89 6.67
C MET A 39 -12.30 7.38 6.52
N ARG A 40 -12.27 6.60 7.61
CA ARG A 40 -12.30 5.13 7.58
C ARG A 40 -13.56 4.58 6.90
N GLU A 41 -14.69 5.23 7.08
CA GLU A 41 -16.03 4.79 6.67
C GLU A 41 -16.31 5.06 5.19
N ARG A 42 -15.39 5.72 4.50
CA ARG A 42 -15.50 6.07 3.07
C ARG A 42 -14.22 5.79 2.27
N THR A 43 -13.22 5.16 2.89
CA THR A 43 -11.94 4.83 2.23
C THR A 43 -11.87 3.34 1.94
N ILE A 44 -11.59 3.00 0.68
CA ILE A 44 -11.17 1.68 0.22
C ILE A 44 -9.64 1.70 0.15
N LEU A 45 -9.00 1.04 1.11
CA LEU A 45 -7.55 0.88 1.14
C LEU A 45 -7.16 -0.35 0.33
N ILE A 46 -6.19 -0.21 -0.56
CA ILE A 46 -5.57 -1.29 -1.34
C ILE A 46 -4.15 -1.48 -0.83
N ASN A 47 -3.79 -2.73 -0.50
CA ASN A 47 -2.42 -3.06 -0.10
C ASN A 47 -2.10 -4.53 -0.47
N GLY A 48 -0.87 -4.97 -0.20
CA GLY A 48 -0.42 -6.30 -0.50
C GLY A 48 1.05 -6.52 -0.17
N LEU A 49 1.58 -7.66 -0.61
CA LEU A 49 2.93 -8.10 -0.24
C LEU A 49 3.95 -7.97 -1.38
N SER A 50 3.52 -7.46 -2.53
CA SER A 50 4.37 -7.37 -3.71
C SER A 50 5.60 -6.50 -3.50
N LYS A 51 5.47 -5.40 -2.74
CA LYS A 51 6.54 -4.41 -2.54
C LYS A 51 7.18 -4.51 -1.15
N SER A 52 6.35 -4.68 -0.12
CA SER A 52 6.80 -4.91 1.25
C SER A 52 7.62 -6.20 1.39
N HIS A 53 7.20 -7.32 0.79
CA HIS A 53 7.85 -8.62 1.03
C HIS A 53 8.54 -9.20 -0.22
N SER A 54 8.78 -8.38 -1.25
CA SER A 54 9.33 -8.83 -2.54
C SER A 54 8.52 -9.99 -3.20
N MET A 55 7.22 -10.09 -2.91
CA MET A 55 6.36 -11.18 -3.37
C MET A 55 5.62 -10.87 -4.69
N THR A 56 6.24 -10.13 -5.62
CA THR A 56 5.59 -9.66 -6.87
C THR A 56 4.96 -10.78 -7.71
N GLY A 57 5.64 -11.92 -7.79
CA GLY A 57 5.20 -13.11 -8.54
C GLY A 57 4.13 -13.96 -7.84
N TRP A 58 3.87 -13.72 -6.56
CA TRP A 58 2.87 -14.47 -5.78
C TRP A 58 1.45 -13.98 -5.99
N ARG A 59 1.28 -12.80 -6.62
CA ARG A 59 -0.02 -12.24 -7.03
C ARG A 59 -1.04 -12.22 -5.88
N ILE A 60 -0.60 -11.75 -4.71
CA ILE A 60 -1.44 -11.65 -3.51
C ILE A 60 -1.49 -10.21 -2.98
N GLY A 61 -2.71 -9.78 -2.69
CA GLY A 61 -3.04 -8.47 -2.15
C GLY A 61 -4.40 -8.52 -1.43
N TYR A 62 -4.76 -7.45 -0.75
CA TYR A 62 -5.98 -7.35 0.01
C TYR A 62 -6.52 -5.91 -0.01
N THR A 63 -7.80 -5.79 0.34
CA THR A 63 -8.45 -4.48 0.49
C THR A 63 -9.11 -4.38 1.85
N LEU A 64 -9.12 -3.17 2.41
CA LEU A 64 -9.90 -2.83 3.61
C LEU A 64 -10.91 -1.75 3.20
N ALA A 65 -12.19 -2.02 3.40
CA ALA A 65 -13.27 -1.16 2.93
C ALA A 65 -14.46 -1.17 3.90
N PRO A 66 -15.35 -0.17 3.86
CA PRO A 66 -16.61 -0.16 4.59
C PRO A 66 -17.43 -1.41 4.29
N ALA A 67 -18.18 -1.92 5.27
CA ALA A 67 -18.88 -3.19 5.16
C ALA A 67 -19.80 -3.28 3.93
N SER A 68 -20.57 -2.21 3.67
CA SER A 68 -21.49 -2.11 2.53
C SER A 68 -20.78 -2.21 1.18
N ILE A 69 -19.58 -1.64 1.06
CA ILE A 69 -18.77 -1.66 -0.16
C ILE A 69 -18.07 -3.01 -0.32
N LYS A 70 -17.48 -3.52 0.76
CA LYS A 70 -16.80 -4.82 0.80
C LYS A 70 -17.71 -5.94 0.27
N GLU A 71 -18.99 -5.94 0.64
CA GLU A 71 -19.95 -6.94 0.15
C GLU A 71 -20.14 -6.90 -1.38
N GLN A 72 -20.18 -5.71 -1.99
CA GLN A 72 -20.28 -5.60 -3.45
C GLN A 72 -18.96 -5.95 -4.12
N MET A 73 -17.82 -5.59 -3.52
CA MET A 73 -16.49 -5.98 -4.04
C MET A 73 -16.33 -7.50 -4.10
N VAL A 74 -16.81 -8.24 -3.09
CA VAL A 74 -16.79 -9.70 -3.08
C VAL A 74 -17.63 -10.28 -4.23
N LYS A 75 -18.80 -9.72 -4.52
CA LYS A 75 -19.63 -10.15 -5.66
C LYS A 75 -18.88 -9.96 -6.98
N VAL A 76 -18.28 -8.79 -7.21
CA VAL A 76 -17.49 -8.53 -8.41
C VAL A 76 -16.27 -9.46 -8.50
N HIS A 77 -15.58 -9.69 -7.38
CA HIS A 77 -14.43 -10.59 -7.34
C HIS A 77 -14.80 -12.03 -7.69
N LEU A 78 -15.95 -12.52 -7.20
CA LEU A 78 -16.45 -13.87 -7.45
C LEU A 78 -16.62 -14.14 -8.96
N TYR A 79 -17.12 -13.17 -9.72
CA TYR A 79 -17.29 -13.29 -11.17
C TYR A 79 -16.01 -13.13 -11.98
N ASN A 80 -14.91 -12.68 -11.36
CA ASN A 80 -13.62 -12.48 -12.04
C ASN A 80 -12.63 -13.63 -11.79
N VAL A 81 -12.41 -14.03 -10.53
CA VAL A 81 -11.31 -14.96 -10.17
C VAL A 81 -11.71 -16.03 -9.15
N ILE A 82 -12.95 -16.02 -8.63
CA ILE A 82 -13.46 -16.88 -7.54
C ILE A 82 -12.70 -16.68 -6.21
N CYS A 83 -11.39 -16.93 -6.16
CA CYS A 83 -10.54 -16.72 -4.99
C CYS A 83 -9.06 -16.49 -5.37
N ALA A 84 -8.28 -15.97 -4.42
CA ALA A 84 -6.83 -15.91 -4.56
C ALA A 84 -6.18 -17.29 -4.37
N SER A 85 -4.99 -17.50 -4.97
CA SER A 85 -4.20 -18.73 -4.82
C SER A 85 -4.01 -19.13 -3.36
N ILE A 86 -4.41 -20.35 -2.99
CA ILE A 86 -4.28 -20.89 -1.63
C ILE A 86 -2.82 -20.87 -1.16
N THR A 87 -1.90 -21.33 -2.01
CA THR A 87 -0.45 -21.31 -1.73
C THR A 87 0.03 -19.90 -1.40
N SER A 88 -0.44 -18.90 -2.15
CA SER A 88 -0.06 -17.51 -1.94
C SER A 88 -0.67 -16.90 -0.69
N GLN A 89 -1.88 -17.33 -0.31
CA GLN A 89 -2.49 -16.93 0.96
C GLN A 89 -1.69 -17.46 2.16
N TYR A 90 -1.28 -18.73 2.16
CA TYR A 90 -0.44 -19.28 3.24
C TYR A 90 0.93 -18.59 3.34
N ALA A 91 1.58 -18.35 2.20
CA ALA A 91 2.83 -17.59 2.18
C ALA A 91 2.65 -16.17 2.72
N ALA A 92 1.57 -15.48 2.35
CA ALA A 92 1.28 -14.15 2.83
C ALA A 92 1.01 -14.11 4.34
N ILE A 93 0.27 -15.07 4.89
CA ILE A 93 0.05 -15.20 6.34
C ILE A 93 1.39 -15.35 7.06
N GLN A 94 2.30 -16.17 6.52
CA GLN A 94 3.60 -16.39 7.12
C GLN A 94 4.47 -15.13 7.08
N ALA A 95 4.51 -14.45 5.92
CA ALA A 95 5.23 -13.21 5.72
C ALA A 95 4.78 -12.13 6.71
N LEU A 96 3.46 -11.94 6.88
CA LEU A 96 2.90 -10.95 7.80
C LEU A 96 3.16 -11.26 9.29
N LYS A 97 3.36 -12.53 9.65
CA LYS A 97 3.61 -12.93 11.06
C LYS A 97 5.09 -12.92 11.44
N LEU A 98 5.99 -13.23 10.51
CA LEU A 98 7.41 -13.47 10.80
C LEU A 98 8.36 -12.40 10.26
N GLY A 99 7.90 -11.48 9.41
CA GLY A 99 8.74 -10.50 8.70
C GLY A 99 9.22 -9.30 9.53
N GLY A 100 9.52 -9.48 10.82
CA GLY A 100 9.71 -8.40 11.79
C GLY A 100 10.73 -7.32 11.38
N ASN A 101 11.96 -7.72 11.01
CA ASN A 101 13.03 -6.77 10.68
C ASN A 101 13.37 -6.73 9.18
N ASP A 102 12.78 -7.60 8.36
CA ASP A 102 13.15 -7.72 6.94
C ASP A 102 12.82 -6.43 6.15
N LEU A 103 11.75 -5.72 6.55
CA LEU A 103 11.33 -4.46 5.93
C LEU A 103 12.34 -3.33 6.16
N GLU A 104 12.87 -3.22 7.37
CA GLU A 104 13.85 -2.18 7.72
C GLU A 104 15.14 -2.35 6.92
N LEU A 105 15.71 -3.57 6.90
CA LEU A 105 16.90 -3.87 6.11
C LEU A 105 16.69 -3.61 4.60
N MET A 106 15.51 -3.98 4.09
CA MET A 106 15.16 -3.73 2.70
C MET A 106 15.09 -2.22 2.41
N ASN A 107 14.48 -1.43 3.30
CA ASN A 107 14.38 0.02 3.15
C ASN A 107 15.73 0.73 3.22
N GLU A 108 16.63 0.34 4.14
CA GLU A 108 17.99 0.86 4.18
C GLU A 108 18.73 0.65 2.85
N THR A 109 18.53 -0.52 2.25
CA THR A 109 19.12 -0.85 0.95
C THR A 109 18.51 -0.01 -0.16
N TYR A 110 17.19 0.24 -0.14
CA TYR A 110 16.54 1.11 -1.11
C TYR A 110 17.02 2.56 -1.02
N VAL A 111 17.24 3.08 0.19
CA VAL A 111 17.81 4.44 0.38
C VAL A 111 19.19 4.53 -0.25
N LYS A 112 20.09 3.58 0.04
CA LYS A 112 21.44 3.55 -0.57
C LYS A 112 21.39 3.52 -2.10
N ARG A 113 20.47 2.74 -2.68
CA ARG A 113 20.28 2.65 -4.13
C ARG A 113 19.71 3.93 -4.72
N ARG A 114 18.73 4.55 -4.05
CA ARG A 114 18.15 5.84 -4.43
C ARG A 114 19.22 6.92 -4.47
N ASP A 115 20.00 7.06 -3.39
CA ASP A 115 20.99 8.12 -3.24
C ASP A 115 22.11 7.99 -4.30
N TYR A 116 22.54 6.76 -4.58
CA TYR A 116 23.48 6.47 -5.66
C TYR A 116 22.99 6.95 -7.03
N VAL A 117 21.70 6.74 -7.35
CA VAL A 117 21.12 7.18 -8.63
C VAL A 117 20.96 8.69 -8.63
N TYR A 118 20.42 9.27 -7.55
CA TYR A 118 20.21 10.71 -7.38
C TYR A 118 21.51 11.49 -7.59
N GLU A 119 22.60 11.11 -6.92
CA GLU A 119 23.89 11.79 -7.06
C GLU A 119 24.42 11.77 -8.50
N ARG A 120 24.19 10.68 -9.24
CA ARG A 120 24.67 10.56 -10.62
C ARG A 120 23.86 11.40 -11.58
N LEU A 121 22.54 11.38 -11.44
CA LEU A 121 21.66 12.24 -12.23
C LEU A 121 22.03 13.71 -12.02
N HIS A 122 22.28 14.11 -10.76
CA HIS A 122 22.66 15.48 -10.46
C HIS A 122 24.04 15.84 -11.02
N ARG A 123 25.03 14.95 -10.95
CA ARG A 123 26.36 15.14 -11.60
C ARG A 123 26.27 15.24 -13.13
N MET A 124 25.26 14.65 -13.74
CA MET A 124 24.98 14.77 -15.17
C MET A 124 24.26 16.08 -15.54
N GLY A 125 23.97 16.94 -14.56
CA GLY A 125 23.25 18.20 -14.76
C GLY A 125 21.74 18.00 -14.92
N MET A 126 21.19 16.86 -14.51
CA MET A 126 19.75 16.62 -14.54
C MET A 126 19.10 17.18 -13.28
N GLU A 127 17.99 17.87 -13.46
CA GLU A 127 17.13 18.31 -12.35
C GLU A 127 16.35 17.12 -11.79
N THR A 128 16.31 17.02 -10.46
CA THR A 128 15.60 15.96 -9.73
C THR A 128 14.99 16.57 -8.47
N GLU A 129 13.66 16.49 -8.35
CA GLU A 129 12.88 16.86 -7.14
C GLU A 129 12.84 15.72 -6.12
#